data_AF-A0A3N5V6D1-F1
#
_entry.id   AF-A0A3N5V6D1-F1
#
_cell.length_a   1.000
_cell.length_b   1.000
_cell.length_c   1.000
_cell.angle_alpha   90.00
_cell.angle_beta   90.00
_cell.angle_gamma   90.00
#
_symmetry.space_group_name_H-M   'P 1'
#
loop_
_entity.id
_entity.type
_entity.pdbx_description
1 polymer ?
#
loop_
_entity_poly.entity_id
_entity_poly.type
_entity_poly.pdbx_seq_one_letter_code
_entity_poly.pdbx_strand_id
1 'polypeptide(L)'
;MSTTFLDAILPSAGTYCVARINSKNKKAVQHRFCSTKEEASQAAQEMNKEFWNVYVAMATYADPAAGRTAANAVEMKCLFLELDSHDGVPYATPSEASKALKKFVVDTGLPKPTIVFSGRGVQAYWAFTEPVPIAEWVPVARALKAFCFAHGLKIDPQVTGDAARVMRMPGTVNYNSPDQPLAVLV
;
A
#
# COMPACT_ATOMS: atom_id res chain seq x y z
N MET A 1 -5.92 -11.04 -14.11
CA MET A 1 -6.12 -11.39 -12.68
C MET A 1 -7.45 -10.78 -12.22
N SER A 2 -8.00 -11.23 -11.10
CA SER A 2 -9.14 -10.55 -10.48
C SER A 2 -8.76 -9.12 -10.07
N THR A 3 -9.62 -8.14 -10.34
CA THR A 3 -9.50 -6.75 -9.89
C THR A 3 -10.08 -6.52 -8.50
N THR A 4 -10.66 -7.53 -7.85
CA THR A 4 -11.43 -7.40 -6.60
C THR A 4 -10.71 -6.60 -5.51
N PHE A 5 -9.40 -6.79 -5.36
CA PHE A 5 -8.61 -6.00 -4.41
C PHE A 5 -8.56 -4.51 -4.81
N LEU A 6 -8.23 -4.20 -6.06
CA LEU A 6 -8.17 -2.83 -6.58
C LEU A 6 -9.54 -2.14 -6.55
N ASP A 7 -10.61 -2.88 -6.81
CA ASP A 7 -11.98 -2.37 -6.76
C ASP A 7 -12.38 -1.92 -5.35
N ALA A 8 -11.92 -2.66 -4.34
CA ALA A 8 -12.16 -2.34 -2.95
C ALA A 8 -11.37 -1.10 -2.48
N ILE A 9 -10.09 -0.98 -2.82
CA ILE A 9 -9.17 -0.02 -2.16
C ILE A 9 -8.83 1.23 -2.98
N LEU A 10 -9.01 1.21 -4.32
CA LEU A 10 -8.69 2.35 -5.18
C LEU A 10 -9.95 3.15 -5.56
N PRO A 11 -9.81 4.47 -5.82
CA PRO A 11 -10.89 5.29 -6.35
C PRO A 11 -11.59 4.66 -7.55
N SER A 12 -12.86 5.01 -7.78
CA SER A 12 -13.68 4.40 -8.85
C SER A 12 -13.25 4.80 -10.26
N ALA A 13 -12.62 5.97 -10.40
CA ALA A 13 -12.15 6.51 -11.67
C ALA A 13 -10.88 7.35 -11.48
N GLY A 14 -10.22 7.71 -12.57
CA GLY A 14 -9.00 8.51 -12.58
C GLY A 14 -7.80 7.74 -13.15
N THR A 15 -6.63 8.36 -13.14
CA THR A 15 -5.40 7.72 -13.62
C THR A 15 -4.72 6.95 -12.48
N TYR A 16 -4.62 5.64 -12.63
CA TYR A 16 -3.92 4.75 -11.69
C TYR A 16 -2.43 4.68 -12.03
N CYS A 17 -1.60 4.32 -11.05
CA CYS A 17 -0.17 4.12 -11.24
C CYS A 17 0.28 2.79 -10.66
N VAL A 18 0.93 1.97 -11.48
CA VAL A 18 1.67 0.78 -11.05
C VAL A 18 3.15 1.13 -11.06
N ALA A 19 3.85 0.83 -9.97
CA ALA A 19 5.28 1.06 -9.85
C ALA A 19 6.02 -0.27 -9.75
N ARG A 20 7.25 -0.30 -10.25
CA ARG A 20 8.21 -1.34 -9.88
C ARG A 20 9.54 -0.76 -9.46
N ILE A 21 10.16 -1.40 -8.47
CA ILE A 21 11.45 -1.00 -7.90
C ILE A 21 12.39 -2.21 -7.94
N ASN A 22 13.56 -2.06 -8.55
CA ASN A 22 14.53 -3.15 -8.60
C ASN A 22 15.14 -3.37 -7.20
N SER A 23 15.13 -4.62 -6.74
CA SER A 23 15.69 -5.01 -5.44
C SER A 23 17.21 -4.84 -5.36
N LYS A 24 17.93 -5.03 -6.47
CA LYS A 24 19.39 -4.88 -6.57
C LYS A 24 19.83 -3.44 -6.80
N ASN A 25 18.96 -2.60 -7.37
CA ASN A 25 19.19 -1.17 -7.53
C ASN A 25 17.92 -0.36 -7.20
N LYS A 26 17.82 0.12 -5.96
CA LYS A 26 16.64 0.85 -5.48
C LYS A 26 16.39 2.20 -6.20
N LYS A 27 17.36 2.72 -6.95
CA LYS A 27 17.18 3.91 -7.80
C LYS A 27 16.52 3.58 -9.14
N ALA A 28 16.55 2.31 -9.56
CA ALA A 28 15.84 1.86 -10.75
C ALA A 28 14.36 1.68 -10.41
N VAL A 29 13.61 2.77 -10.61
CA VAL A 29 12.17 2.86 -10.42
C VAL A 29 11.50 3.07 -11.77
N GLN A 30 10.41 2.35 -12.02
CA GLN A 30 9.60 2.52 -13.23
C GLN A 30 8.14 2.65 -12.85
N HIS A 31 7.43 3.53 -13.53
CA HIS A 31 6.00 3.76 -13.35
C HIS A 31 5.28 3.43 -14.66
N ARG A 32 4.07 2.88 -14.55
CA ARG A 32 3.11 2.77 -15.64
C ARG A 32 1.79 3.36 -15.18
N PHE A 33 1.31 4.36 -15.91
CA PHE A 33 0.01 4.95 -15.68
C PHE A 33 -1.05 4.23 -16.51
N CYS A 34 -2.22 4.02 -15.92
CA CYS A 34 -3.30 3.23 -16.47
C CYS A 34 -4.62 3.98 -16.30
N SER A 35 -5.53 3.84 -17.25
CA SER A 35 -6.84 4.51 -17.23
C SER A 35 -7.91 3.65 -16.56
N THR A 36 -7.66 2.35 -16.43
CA THR A 36 -8.58 1.40 -15.79
C THR A 36 -7.86 0.51 -14.76
N LYS A 37 -8.64 -0.11 -13.87
CA LYS A 37 -8.10 -1.05 -12.87
C LYS A 37 -7.69 -2.37 -13.49
N GLU A 38 -8.33 -2.76 -14.58
CA GLU A 38 -7.98 -3.91 -15.41
C GLU A 38 -6.60 -3.69 -16.05
N GLU A 39 -6.37 -2.52 -16.64
CA GLU A 39 -5.06 -2.14 -17.17
C GLU A 39 -3.99 -2.11 -16.08
N ALA A 40 -4.31 -1.58 -14.89
CA ALA A 40 -3.39 -1.60 -13.76
C ALA A 40 -3.09 -3.03 -13.29
N SER A 41 -4.09 -3.91 -13.21
CA SER A 41 -3.88 -5.32 -12.88
C SER A 41 -3.01 -6.02 -13.92
N GLN A 42 -3.25 -5.79 -15.21
CA GLN A 42 -2.47 -6.35 -16.30
C GLN A 42 -1.02 -5.84 -16.28
N ALA A 43 -0.84 -4.53 -16.09
CA ALA A 43 0.45 -3.89 -15.94
C ALA A 43 1.25 -4.50 -14.79
N ALA A 44 0.64 -4.72 -13.63
CA ALA A 44 1.30 -5.34 -12.50
C ALA A 44 1.81 -6.76 -12.82
N GLN A 45 1.03 -7.56 -13.57
CA GLN A 45 1.46 -8.89 -14.00
C GLN A 45 2.66 -8.83 -14.94
N GLU A 46 2.63 -7.92 -15.93
CA GLU A 46 3.72 -7.74 -16.88
C GLU A 46 5.00 -7.22 -16.22
N MET A 47 4.84 -6.37 -15.21
CA MET A 47 5.92 -5.75 -14.45
C MET A 47 6.55 -6.69 -13.42
N ASN A 48 5.82 -7.73 -12.99
CA ASN A 48 6.27 -8.75 -12.04
C ASN A 48 7.32 -9.67 -12.69
N LYS A 49 8.58 -9.26 -12.55
CA LYS A 49 9.76 -9.96 -13.08
C LYS A 49 10.75 -10.17 -11.94
N GLU A 50 11.66 -11.11 -12.14
CA GLU A 50 12.71 -11.41 -11.17
C GLU A 50 13.43 -10.13 -10.73
N PHE A 51 13.66 -10.01 -9.42
CA PHE A 51 14.26 -8.84 -8.76
C PHE A 51 13.44 -7.54 -8.84
N TRP A 52 12.30 -7.51 -9.52
CA TRP A 52 11.43 -6.34 -9.60
C TRP A 52 10.25 -6.48 -8.66
N ASN A 53 10.26 -5.63 -7.64
CA ASN A 53 9.17 -5.50 -6.69
C ASN A 53 8.04 -4.68 -7.31
N VAL A 54 6.81 -5.18 -7.31
CA VAL A 54 5.66 -4.49 -7.90
C VAL A 54 4.77 -3.89 -6.81
N TYR A 55 4.28 -2.68 -7.10
CA TYR A 55 3.46 -1.89 -6.22
C TYR A 55 2.34 -1.20 -7.00
N VAL A 56 1.28 -0.84 -6.29
CA VAL A 56 0.21 0.02 -6.80
C VAL A 56 0.15 1.30 -5.98
N ALA A 57 -0.02 2.44 -6.63
CA ALA A 57 -0.23 3.71 -5.97
C ALA A 57 -1.65 3.78 -5.39
N MET A 58 -1.78 4.34 -4.20
CA MET A 58 -3.07 4.37 -3.48
C MET A 58 -4.00 5.50 -3.91
N ALA A 59 -3.43 6.56 -4.48
CA ALA A 59 -4.17 7.66 -5.08
C ALA A 59 -4.32 7.49 -6.59
N THR A 60 -5.30 8.20 -7.16
CA THR A 60 -5.30 8.54 -8.59
C THR A 60 -4.58 9.87 -8.83
N TYR A 61 -4.18 10.11 -10.08
CA TYR A 61 -3.33 11.25 -10.47
C TYR A 61 -3.99 12.10 -11.55
N ALA A 62 -3.75 13.41 -11.53
CA ALA A 62 -4.34 14.35 -12.48
C ALA A 62 -3.65 14.30 -13.85
N ASP A 63 -2.32 14.26 -13.86
CA ASP A 63 -1.52 14.22 -15.08
C ASP A 63 -0.43 13.12 -15.03
N PRO A 64 -0.50 12.07 -15.86
CA PRO A 64 0.54 11.06 -15.95
C PRO A 64 1.94 11.62 -16.20
N ALA A 65 2.07 12.73 -16.94
CA ALA A 65 3.35 13.34 -17.28
C ALA A 65 4.00 14.06 -16.08
N ALA A 66 3.19 14.60 -15.17
CA ALA A 66 3.65 15.16 -13.89
C ALA A 66 4.10 14.09 -12.88
N GLY A 67 3.82 12.81 -13.17
CA GLY A 67 4.33 11.67 -12.43
C GLY A 67 3.69 11.44 -11.07
N ARG A 68 4.17 10.41 -10.36
CA ARG A 68 3.62 9.96 -9.07
C ARG A 68 4.15 10.83 -7.94
N THR A 69 3.51 11.98 -7.71
CA THR A 69 3.90 12.95 -6.68
C THR A 69 2.70 13.33 -5.81
N ALA A 70 2.95 13.81 -4.60
CA ALA A 70 1.89 14.23 -3.69
C ALA A 70 1.10 15.43 -4.23
N ALA A 71 1.75 16.32 -4.98
CA ALA A 71 1.12 17.48 -5.60
C ALA A 71 0.21 17.12 -6.79
N ASN A 72 0.43 15.96 -7.40
CA ASN A 72 -0.36 15.46 -8.54
C ASN A 72 -1.43 14.44 -8.13
N ALA A 73 -1.47 14.03 -6.85
CA ALA A 73 -2.45 13.10 -6.34
C ALA A 73 -3.83 13.78 -6.17
N VAL A 74 -4.89 13.11 -6.60
CA VAL A 74 -6.26 13.68 -6.68
C VAL A 74 -7.13 13.22 -5.51
N GLU A 75 -7.28 11.91 -5.36
CA GLU A 75 -8.16 11.31 -4.36
C GLU A 75 -7.70 9.92 -3.93
N MET A 76 -8.18 9.47 -2.77
CA MET A 76 -7.96 8.14 -2.21
C MET A 76 -9.26 7.51 -1.72
N LYS A 77 -9.34 6.18 -1.75
CA LYS A 77 -10.55 5.44 -1.31
C LYS A 77 -10.29 4.56 -0.08
N CYS A 78 -9.18 4.74 0.62
CA CYS A 78 -8.93 4.01 1.87
C CYS A 78 -7.93 4.72 2.78
N LEU A 79 -7.95 4.36 4.07
CA LEU A 79 -6.81 4.55 4.97
C LEU A 79 -5.97 3.29 4.99
N PHE A 80 -4.67 3.44 5.20
CA PHE A 80 -3.77 2.30 5.24
C PHE A 80 -2.63 2.46 6.25
N LEU A 81 -2.18 1.32 6.77
CA LEU A 81 -1.02 1.18 7.66
C LEU A 81 -0.08 0.12 7.09
N GLU A 82 1.22 0.25 7.42
CA GLU A 82 2.23 -0.78 7.17
C GLU A 82 2.93 -1.11 8.50
N LEU A 83 2.97 -2.40 8.82
CA LEU A 83 3.62 -2.95 10.00
C LEU A 83 4.76 -3.85 9.50
N ASP A 84 5.99 -3.36 9.58
CA ASP A 84 7.16 -4.13 9.16
C ASP A 84 7.46 -5.27 10.12
N SER A 85 7.72 -6.46 9.57
CA SER A 85 8.07 -7.64 10.34
C SER A 85 9.27 -8.38 9.73
N HIS A 86 10.46 -8.06 10.22
CA HIS A 86 11.74 -8.66 9.86
C HIS A 86 12.82 -8.25 10.88
N ASP A 87 14.07 -8.65 10.65
CA ASP A 87 15.18 -8.26 11.54
C ASP A 87 15.38 -6.74 11.55
N GLY A 88 15.49 -6.16 12.75
CA GLY A 88 15.76 -4.73 12.93
C GLY A 88 14.54 -3.80 12.85
N VAL A 89 13.32 -4.34 12.76
CA VAL A 89 12.06 -3.57 12.81
C VAL A 89 11.20 -3.99 14.02
N PRO A 90 10.12 -3.27 14.35
CA PRO A 90 9.41 -3.45 15.62
C PRO A 90 8.75 -4.81 15.85
N TYR A 91 8.49 -5.60 14.80
CA TYR A 91 7.92 -6.95 14.93
C TYR A 91 8.87 -7.99 14.34
N ALA A 92 9.04 -9.12 15.01
CA ALA A 92 9.94 -10.18 14.53
C ALA A 92 9.29 -11.02 13.42
N THR A 93 7.95 -11.18 13.45
CA THR A 93 7.23 -12.04 12.50
C THR A 93 5.93 -11.42 11.99
N PRO A 94 5.42 -11.81 10.80
CA PRO A 94 4.11 -11.38 10.33
C PRO A 94 2.97 -11.74 11.29
N SER A 95 3.12 -12.84 12.04
CA SER A 95 2.15 -13.28 13.06
C SER A 95 2.09 -12.29 14.22
N GLU A 96 3.24 -11.79 14.67
CA GLU A 96 3.32 -10.78 15.73
C GLU A 96 2.69 -9.46 15.29
N ALA A 97 3.04 -8.96 14.10
CA ALA A 97 2.43 -7.77 13.52
C ALA A 97 0.90 -7.92 13.38
N SER A 98 0.42 -9.09 12.92
CA SER A 98 -1.01 -9.40 12.81
C SER A 98 -1.71 -9.42 14.17
N LYS A 99 -1.08 -9.98 15.21
CA LYS A 99 -1.61 -9.99 16.58
C LYS A 99 -1.69 -8.57 17.15
N ALA A 100 -0.67 -7.75 16.94
CA ALA A 100 -0.65 -6.36 17.37
C ALA A 100 -1.76 -5.55 16.67
N LEU A 101 -1.89 -5.68 15.35
CA LEU A 101 -2.98 -5.06 14.59
C LEU A 101 -4.35 -5.52 15.08
N LYS A 102 -4.55 -6.83 15.26
CA LYS A 102 -5.83 -7.37 15.77
C LYS A 102 -6.18 -6.80 17.14
N LYS A 103 -5.21 -6.75 18.06
CA LYS A 103 -5.41 -6.17 19.39
C LYS A 103 -5.80 -4.69 19.29
N PHE A 104 -5.06 -3.90 18.50
CA PHE A 104 -5.37 -2.50 18.26
C PHE A 104 -6.78 -2.29 17.71
N VAL A 105 -7.19 -3.06 16.70
CA VAL A 105 -8.54 -2.98 16.12
C VAL A 105 -9.62 -3.28 17.17
N VAL A 106 -9.43 -4.32 17.98
CA VAL A 106 -10.36 -4.68 19.05
C VAL A 106 -10.44 -3.61 20.13
N ASP A 107 -9.30 -3.12 20.62
CA ASP A 107 -9.23 -2.15 21.71
C ASP A 107 -9.80 -0.78 21.32
N THR A 108 -9.64 -0.40 20.04
CA THR A 108 -10.07 0.91 19.54
C THR A 108 -11.47 0.92 18.93
N GLY A 109 -12.05 -0.27 18.71
CA GLY A 109 -13.36 -0.41 18.06
C GLY A 109 -13.35 -0.05 16.56
N LEU A 110 -12.17 0.08 15.93
CA LEU A 110 -12.09 0.28 14.49
C LEU A 110 -12.68 -0.91 13.73
N PRO A 111 -13.22 -0.70 12.52
CA PRO A 111 -13.68 -1.81 11.68
C PRO A 111 -12.55 -2.79 11.37
N LYS A 112 -12.88 -4.04 11.07
CA LYS A 112 -11.89 -5.02 10.60
C LYS A 112 -11.30 -4.55 9.25
N PRO A 113 -9.97 -4.39 9.14
CA PRO A 113 -9.35 -4.03 7.87
C PRO A 113 -9.24 -5.22 6.91
N THR A 114 -9.09 -4.92 5.63
CA THR A 114 -8.48 -5.86 4.68
C THR A 114 -6.99 -5.96 4.97
N ILE A 115 -6.45 -7.18 5.01
CA ILE A 115 -5.05 -7.44 5.33
C ILE A 115 -4.34 -7.92 4.06
N VAL A 116 -3.12 -7.45 3.86
CA VAL A 116 -2.19 -7.98 2.87
C VAL A 116 -0.89 -8.34 3.57
N PHE A 117 -0.46 -9.59 3.44
CA PHE A 117 0.87 -10.03 3.84
C PHE A 117 1.87 -9.61 2.76
N SER A 118 2.71 -8.63 3.06
CA SER A 118 3.65 -8.02 2.10
C SER A 118 4.89 -8.88 1.81
N GLY A 119 4.96 -10.07 2.43
CA GLY A 119 6.14 -10.93 2.53
C GLY A 119 7.06 -10.55 3.71
N ARG A 120 7.13 -9.28 4.11
CA ARG A 120 8.00 -8.82 5.22
C ARG A 120 7.28 -7.91 6.22
N GLY A 121 5.96 -8.07 6.30
CA GLY A 121 5.11 -7.21 7.09
C GLY A 121 3.64 -7.45 6.79
N VAL A 122 2.82 -6.61 7.42
CA VAL A 122 1.37 -6.60 7.28
C VAL A 122 0.95 -5.21 6.82
N GLN A 123 0.20 -5.16 5.72
CA GLN A 123 -0.46 -3.94 5.25
C GLN A 123 -1.95 -4.05 5.57
N ALA A 124 -2.50 -3.02 6.19
CA ALA A 124 -3.90 -2.97 6.60
C ALA A 124 -4.63 -1.86 5.85
N TYR A 125 -5.84 -2.12 5.36
CA TYR A 125 -6.63 -1.18 4.56
C TYR A 125 -8.05 -1.06 5.11
N TRP A 126 -8.49 0.18 5.34
CA TRP A 126 -9.89 0.52 5.64
C TRP A 126 -10.46 1.27 4.45
N ALA A 127 -11.23 0.58 3.61
CA ALA A 127 -11.86 1.16 2.44
C ALA A 127 -13.01 2.10 2.82
N PHE A 128 -13.13 3.19 2.07
CA PHE A 128 -14.26 4.08 2.10
C PHE A 128 -15.30 3.66 1.08
N THR A 129 -16.55 4.08 1.29
CA THR A 129 -17.62 3.90 0.31
C THR A 129 -17.37 4.76 -0.94
N GLU A 130 -16.83 5.97 -0.74
CA GLU A 130 -16.56 6.95 -1.79
C GLU A 130 -15.09 7.42 -1.73
N PRO A 131 -14.49 7.79 -2.87
CA PRO A 131 -13.19 8.46 -2.87
C PRO A 131 -13.24 9.81 -2.14
N VAL A 132 -12.13 10.17 -1.51
CA VAL A 132 -11.95 11.41 -0.75
C VAL A 132 -10.82 12.22 -1.37
N PRO A 133 -10.99 13.53 -1.64
CA PRO A 133 -9.93 14.39 -2.13
C PRO A 133 -8.70 14.39 -1.22
N ILE A 134 -7.49 14.47 -1.78
CA ILE A 134 -6.24 14.41 -0.99
C ILE A 134 -6.19 15.47 0.12
N ALA A 135 -6.73 16.67 -0.13
CA ALA A 135 -6.76 17.75 0.85
C ALA A 135 -7.53 17.39 2.13
N GLU A 136 -8.58 16.57 2.01
CA GLU A 136 -9.39 16.08 3.13
C GLU A 136 -8.82 14.77 3.70
N TRP A 137 -8.27 13.92 2.84
CA TRP A 137 -7.70 12.63 3.24
C TRP A 137 -6.47 12.78 4.15
N VAL A 138 -5.56 13.70 3.82
CA VAL A 138 -4.27 13.85 4.51
C VAL A 138 -4.42 14.16 6.01
N PRO A 139 -5.27 15.12 6.45
CA PRO A 139 -5.53 15.34 7.87
C PRO A 139 -6.02 14.08 8.61
N VAL A 140 -6.94 13.33 8.01
CA VAL A 140 -7.50 12.10 8.60
C VAL A 140 -6.45 10.99 8.69
N ALA A 141 -5.65 10.80 7.64
CA ALA A 141 -4.56 9.82 7.65
C ALA A 141 -3.50 10.15 8.70
N ARG A 142 -3.15 11.42 8.87
CA ARG A 142 -2.24 11.88 9.93
C ARG A 142 -2.84 11.67 11.33
N ALA A 143 -4.13 11.89 11.50
CA ALA A 143 -4.83 11.59 12.74
C ALA A 143 -4.79 10.09 13.06
N LEU A 144 -5.03 9.21 12.07
CA LEU A 144 -4.88 7.76 12.24
C LEU A 144 -3.46 7.38 12.67
N LYS A 145 -2.42 7.97 12.04
CA LYS A 145 -1.03 7.75 12.42
C LYS A 145 -0.77 8.14 13.89
N ALA A 146 -1.22 9.33 14.31
CA ALA A 146 -1.10 9.77 15.69
C ALA A 146 -1.86 8.85 16.66
N PHE A 147 -3.05 8.42 16.26
CA PHE A 147 -3.89 7.49 17.02
C PHE A 147 -3.23 6.12 17.22
N CYS A 148 -2.53 5.61 16.20
CA CYS A 148 -1.73 4.38 16.32
C CYS A 148 -0.64 4.53 17.38
N PHE A 149 0.11 5.64 17.37
CA PHE A 149 1.16 5.89 18.36
C PHE A 149 0.61 6.05 19.78
N ALA A 150 -0.51 6.75 19.93
CA ALA A 150 -1.17 6.92 21.22
C ALA A 150 -1.62 5.58 21.83
N HIS A 151 -1.96 4.59 20.99
CA HIS A 151 -2.35 3.24 21.42
C HIS A 151 -1.21 2.22 21.36
N GLY A 152 0.03 2.68 21.17
CA GLY A 152 1.22 1.83 21.19
C GLY A 152 1.39 0.90 19.99
N LEU A 153 0.54 1.00 18.95
CA LEU A 153 0.73 0.25 17.70
C LEU A 153 1.96 0.78 16.97
N LYS A 154 2.93 -0.11 16.72
CA LYS A 154 4.11 0.22 15.92
C LYS A 154 3.75 0.09 14.45
N ILE A 155 3.98 1.14 13.67
CA ILE A 155 3.74 1.23 12.23
C ILE A 155 4.92 1.95 11.58
N ASP A 156 5.10 1.80 10.25
CA ASP A 156 6.03 2.66 9.51
C ASP A 156 5.46 4.11 9.48
N PRO A 157 6.12 5.09 10.14
CA PRO A 157 5.67 6.46 10.16
C PRO A 157 5.68 7.14 8.79
N GLN A 158 6.40 6.62 7.80
CA GLN A 158 6.52 7.24 6.48
C GLN A 158 5.38 6.89 5.54
N VAL A 159 4.61 5.84 5.84
CA VAL A 159 3.56 5.30 4.96
C VAL A 159 2.25 6.07 5.16
N THR A 160 1.73 6.07 6.38
CA THR A 160 0.41 6.65 6.67
C THR A 160 0.46 8.18 6.59
N GLY A 161 -0.35 8.74 5.68
CA GLY A 161 -0.41 10.18 5.41
C GLY A 161 0.45 10.67 4.24
N ASP A 162 1.13 9.77 3.50
CA ASP A 162 1.74 10.12 2.22
C ASP A 162 0.74 10.00 1.06
N ALA A 163 0.42 11.13 0.43
CA ALA A 163 -0.49 11.21 -0.70
C ALA A 163 0.03 10.53 -1.97
N ALA A 164 1.34 10.31 -2.10
CA ALA A 164 1.93 9.62 -3.25
C ALA A 164 2.14 8.12 -3.00
N ARG A 165 1.74 7.57 -1.84
CA ARG A 165 2.21 6.25 -1.39
C ARG A 165 1.88 5.11 -2.36
N VAL A 166 2.83 4.20 -2.49
CA VAL A 166 2.67 2.92 -3.21
C VAL A 166 2.73 1.77 -2.21
N MET A 167 1.85 0.79 -2.39
CA MET A 167 1.74 -0.39 -1.54
C MET A 167 1.95 -1.66 -2.35
N ARG A 168 2.24 -2.79 -1.69
CA ARG A 168 2.58 -4.02 -2.42
C ARG A 168 1.37 -4.52 -3.19
N MET A 169 1.58 -4.90 -4.44
CA MET A 169 0.51 -5.45 -5.26
C MET A 169 0.30 -6.93 -4.91
N PRO A 170 -0.88 -7.35 -4.44
CA PRO A 170 -1.15 -8.77 -4.20
C PRO A 170 -1.02 -9.62 -5.46
N GLY A 171 -0.62 -10.89 -5.29
CA GLY A 171 -0.34 -11.80 -6.40
C GLY A 171 1.03 -11.59 -7.07
N THR A 172 1.89 -10.75 -6.49
CA THR A 172 3.27 -10.51 -6.94
C THR A 172 4.29 -11.03 -5.93
N VAL A 173 5.58 -10.89 -6.24
CA VAL A 173 6.68 -11.39 -5.40
C VAL A 173 7.50 -10.24 -4.83
N ASN A 174 7.77 -10.30 -3.52
CA ASN A 174 8.69 -9.43 -2.82
C ASN A 174 10.12 -10.00 -2.90
N TYR A 175 10.98 -9.29 -3.62
CA TYR A 175 12.39 -9.64 -3.83
C TYR A 175 13.36 -8.86 -2.93
N ASN A 176 12.90 -8.27 -1.81
CA ASN A 176 13.79 -7.51 -0.92
C ASN A 176 14.93 -8.34 -0.33
N SER A 177 14.75 -9.65 -0.21
CA SER A 177 15.84 -10.62 -0.04
C SER A 177 15.85 -11.52 -1.27
N PRO A 178 16.70 -11.23 -2.28
CA PRO A 178 16.69 -11.93 -3.55
C PRO A 178 16.80 -13.46 -3.43
N ASP A 179 17.52 -13.95 -2.42
CA ASP A 179 17.74 -15.39 -2.18
C ASP A 179 16.56 -16.07 -1.45
N GLN A 180 15.60 -15.27 -0.94
CA GLN A 180 14.40 -15.72 -0.24
C GLN A 180 13.20 -14.86 -0.66
N PRO A 181 12.73 -14.99 -1.91
CA PRO A 181 11.57 -14.26 -2.40
C PRO A 181 10.31 -14.72 -1.68
N LEU A 182 9.42 -13.78 -1.36
CA LEU A 182 8.18 -14.05 -0.62
C LEU A 182 6.97 -13.54 -1.40
N ALA A 183 5.91 -14.34 -1.45
CA ALA A 183 4.67 -13.95 -2.12
C ALA A 183 3.96 -12.82 -1.35
N VAL A 184 3.29 -11.94 -2.10
CA VAL A 184 2.37 -10.93 -1.56
C VAL A 184 0.95 -11.49 -1.64
N LEU A 185 0.31 -11.67 -0.48
CA LEU A 185 -0.96 -12.39 -0.35
C LEU A 185 -2.02 -11.55 0.37
N VAL A 186 -3.29 -11.67 -0.05
CA VAL A 186 -4.47 -11.12 0.67
C VAL A 186 -5.01 -12.20 1.61
#